data_AF-A0A9F2R5W7-F1
#
_entry.id   AF-A0A9F2R5W7-F1
#
_cell.length_a   1.000
_cell.length_b   1.000
_cell.length_c   1.000
_cell.angle_alpha   90.00
_cell.angle_beta   90.00
_cell.angle_gamma   90.00
#
_symmetry.space_group_name_H-M   'P 1'
#
loop_
_entity.id
_entity.type
_entity.pdbx_description
1 polymer ?
#
loop_
_entity_poly.entity_id
_entity_poly.type
_entity_poly.pdbx_seq_one_letter_code
_entity_poly.pdbx_strand_id
1 'polypeptide(L)'
;MSDSSEEEEAVIGPMPARGSVESNPGAEIEDRARRMKERLLGHVDDGSKQAKRESWMTDLPPELKNFGLGPRTFKRRPDDKSGDRSVWTDTPADREKKANEQQEARKSISKDNAETFLSERDKRLAEQLSSYNESQRSESLMDIHRKKLKSKTAGEKNKPQERRPFDRDQDLQVHQFDEARKKAIIKQSRDLNTRFSHGKCNTFL
;
A
#
# COMPACT_ATOMS: atom_id res chain seq x y z
N MET A 1 -16.32 66.14 -33.67
CA MET A 1 -16.87 64.81 -33.32
C MET A 1 -15.82 63.76 -33.65
N SER A 2 -15.05 63.37 -32.66
CA SER A 2 -14.36 62.07 -32.60
C SER A 2 -14.07 61.85 -31.13
N ASP A 3 -14.93 61.07 -30.50
CA ASP A 3 -14.81 60.56 -29.15
C ASP A 3 -14.03 59.25 -29.27
N SER A 4 -12.77 59.26 -28.83
CA SER A 4 -11.92 58.07 -28.79
C SER A 4 -11.84 57.63 -27.34
N SER A 5 -12.89 56.96 -26.87
CA SER A 5 -12.91 56.27 -25.57
C SER A 5 -12.02 55.04 -25.66
N GLU A 6 -10.77 55.16 -25.17
CA GLU A 6 -9.92 54.01 -24.87
C GLU A 6 -10.51 53.29 -23.66
N GLU A 7 -11.02 52.08 -23.91
CA GLU A 7 -11.57 51.19 -22.91
C GLU A 7 -10.44 50.75 -21.98
N GLU A 8 -10.37 51.31 -20.77
CA GLU A 8 -9.51 50.82 -19.69
C GLU A 8 -9.99 49.41 -19.29
N GLU A 9 -9.46 48.40 -19.97
CA GLU A 9 -9.60 47.00 -19.61
C GLU A 9 -9.17 46.85 -18.14
N ALA A 10 -10.15 46.58 -17.27
CA ALA A 10 -9.92 46.42 -15.83
C ALA A 10 -8.90 45.30 -15.61
N VAL A 11 -7.64 45.66 -15.42
CA VAL A 11 -6.55 44.74 -15.10
C VAL A 11 -6.82 44.18 -13.70
N ILE A 12 -7.51 43.03 -13.67
CA ILE A 12 -7.80 42.29 -12.45
C ILE A 12 -6.58 41.43 -12.14
N GLY A 13 -5.69 41.95 -11.31
CA GLY A 13 -4.52 41.23 -10.83
C GLY A 13 -3.55 42.14 -10.07
N PRO A 14 -2.66 41.58 -9.24
CA PRO A 14 -1.66 42.39 -8.55
C PRO A 14 -0.75 43.07 -9.58
N MET A 15 -0.71 44.40 -9.53
CA MET A 15 0.13 45.19 -10.44
C MET A 15 1.60 44.91 -10.13
N PRO A 16 2.43 44.49 -11.11
CA PRO A 16 3.83 44.20 -10.86
C PRO A 16 4.55 45.45 -10.36
N ALA A 17 5.49 45.26 -9.43
CA ALA A 17 6.27 46.35 -8.87
C ALA A 17 7.05 47.06 -9.99
N ARG A 18 6.87 48.38 -10.12
CA ARG A 18 7.63 49.18 -11.09
C ARG A 18 8.99 49.51 -10.48
N GLY A 19 10.04 48.79 -10.87
CA GLY A 19 11.42 49.02 -10.44
C GLY A 19 12.28 47.76 -10.54
N SER A 20 13.62 47.90 -10.46
CA SER A 20 14.51 46.74 -10.32
C SER A 20 14.35 46.17 -8.91
N VAL A 21 13.54 45.13 -8.77
CA VAL A 21 13.44 44.37 -7.53
C VAL A 21 14.74 43.56 -7.42
N GLU A 22 15.69 44.03 -6.60
CA GLU A 22 16.81 43.20 -6.17
C GLU A 22 16.29 42.14 -5.20
N SER A 23 15.64 41.11 -5.74
CA SER A 23 15.29 39.92 -4.97
C SER A 23 16.55 39.07 -4.86
N ASN A 24 17.07 38.91 -3.64
CA ASN A 24 18.00 37.83 -3.36
C ASN A 24 17.16 36.61 -2.96
N PRO A 25 16.84 35.69 -3.91
CA PRO A 25 15.97 34.56 -3.63
C PRO A 25 16.53 33.67 -2.52
N GLY A 26 17.86 33.64 -2.34
CA GLY A 26 18.50 32.86 -1.28
C GLY A 26 18.08 33.32 0.13
N ALA A 27 18.13 34.63 0.36
CA ALA A 27 17.75 35.21 1.66
C ALA A 27 16.24 35.06 1.93
N GLU A 28 15.41 35.20 0.89
CA GLU A 28 13.97 35.03 1.02
C GLU A 28 13.58 33.58 1.34
N ILE A 29 14.25 32.61 0.71
CA ILE A 29 14.08 31.18 1.00
C ILE A 29 14.51 30.86 2.43
N GLU A 30 15.64 31.41 2.89
CA GLU A 30 16.16 31.20 4.24
C GLU A 30 15.23 31.79 5.30
N ASP A 31 14.74 33.01 5.09
CA ASP A 31 13.76 33.66 5.97
C ASP A 31 12.44 32.89 6.02
N ARG A 32 11.97 32.39 4.86
CA ARG A 32 10.78 31.55 4.78
C ARG A 32 10.96 30.24 5.55
N ALA A 33 12.13 29.61 5.44
CA ALA A 33 12.46 28.40 6.17
C ALA A 33 12.54 28.63 7.68
N ARG A 34 13.16 29.75 8.12
CA ARG A 34 13.21 30.14 9.54
C ARG A 34 11.82 30.36 10.12
N ARG A 35 10.96 31.13 9.44
CA ARG A 35 9.56 31.34 9.87
C ARG A 35 8.77 30.03 9.93
N MET A 36 8.94 29.14 8.95
CA MET A 36 8.27 27.83 8.97
C MET A 36 8.74 26.96 10.13
N LYS A 37 10.05 26.96 10.41
CA LYS A 37 10.63 26.23 11.54
C LYS A 37 10.12 26.75 12.89
N GLU A 38 10.08 28.06 13.08
CA GLU A 38 9.55 28.68 14.31
C GLU A 38 8.05 28.38 14.51
N ARG A 39 7.26 28.35 13.42
CA ARG A 39 5.85 27.93 13.46
C ARG A 39 5.67 26.46 13.85
N LEU A 40 6.53 25.57 13.35
CA LEU A 40 6.50 24.14 13.70
C LEU A 40 6.95 23.88 15.15
N LEU A 41 7.88 24.68 15.67
CA LEU A 41 8.35 24.61 17.06
C LEU A 41 7.41 25.31 18.06
N GLY A 42 6.34 25.97 17.60
CA GLY A 42 5.31 26.57 18.46
C GLY A 42 5.75 27.84 19.20
N HIS A 43 6.83 28.51 18.77
CA HIS A 43 7.32 29.72 19.44
C HIS A 43 6.50 30.99 19.12
N VAL A 44 5.61 30.90 18.13
CA VAL A 44 4.63 31.93 17.80
C VAL A 44 3.25 31.31 18.01
N ASP A 45 2.65 31.58 19.16
CA ASP A 45 1.30 31.12 19.50
C ASP A 45 0.30 32.02 18.76
N ASP A 46 0.19 31.81 17.44
CA ASP A 46 -0.91 32.35 16.66
C ASP A 46 -2.16 31.63 17.14
N GLY A 47 -2.92 32.27 18.05
CA GLY A 47 -4.12 31.77 18.74
C GLY A 47 -5.25 31.24 17.84
N SER A 48 -4.98 31.07 16.56
CA SER A 48 -5.59 30.07 15.70
C SER A 48 -5.54 28.70 16.38
N LYS A 49 -6.63 28.35 17.07
CA LYS A 49 -6.98 26.96 17.38
C LYS A 49 -6.70 26.18 16.09
N GLN A 50 -5.73 25.27 16.11
CA GLN A 50 -5.37 24.44 14.94
C GLN A 50 -6.65 24.12 14.19
N ALA A 51 -6.74 24.48 12.91
CA ALA A 51 -7.96 24.30 12.12
C ALA A 51 -8.32 22.80 12.10
N LYS A 52 -9.09 22.38 13.10
CA LYS A 52 -9.57 21.02 13.23
C LYS A 52 -10.65 20.88 12.19
N ARG A 53 -10.51 19.87 11.35
CA ARG A 53 -11.53 19.54 10.36
C ARG A 53 -12.79 19.13 11.09
N GLU A 54 -13.92 19.45 10.49
CA GLU A 54 -15.23 19.10 11.03
C GLU A 54 -15.36 17.58 11.14
N SER A 55 -16.09 17.09 12.15
CA SER A 55 -16.14 15.67 12.48
C SER A 55 -16.66 14.81 11.33
N TRP A 56 -17.55 15.31 10.48
CA TRP A 56 -18.02 14.57 9.29
C TRP A 56 -16.92 14.35 8.23
N MET A 57 -15.80 15.09 8.31
CA MET A 57 -14.66 14.92 7.41
C MET A 57 -13.59 13.96 7.96
N THR A 58 -13.54 13.75 9.27
CA THR A 58 -12.52 12.92 9.93
C THR A 58 -13.07 11.60 10.47
N ASP A 59 -14.32 11.64 10.91
CA ASP A 59 -14.96 10.54 11.62
C ASP A 59 -15.92 9.84 10.66
N LEU A 60 -15.87 8.50 10.64
CA LEU A 60 -16.80 7.74 9.83
C LEU A 60 -18.22 7.88 10.39
N PRO A 61 -19.23 7.94 9.52
CA PRO A 61 -20.61 7.87 9.96
C PRO A 61 -20.87 6.56 10.72
N PRO A 62 -21.77 6.59 11.70
CA PRO A 62 -22.06 5.41 12.50
C PRO A 62 -22.57 4.27 11.61
N GLU A 63 -22.24 3.04 12.00
CA GLU A 63 -22.72 1.86 11.29
C GLU A 63 -24.25 1.79 11.28
N LEU A 64 -24.82 1.98 10.10
CA LEU A 64 -26.24 1.72 9.87
C LEU A 64 -26.42 0.21 9.74
N LYS A 65 -26.75 -0.42 10.86
CA LYS A 65 -27.02 -1.87 10.93
C LYS A 65 -28.23 -2.24 10.07
N ASN A 66 -29.15 -1.32 9.81
CA ASN A 66 -30.43 -1.59 9.16
C ASN A 66 -30.80 -0.58 8.06
N PHE A 67 -30.31 -0.78 6.84
CA PHE A 67 -30.83 -0.08 5.67
C PHE A 67 -32.16 -0.74 5.22
N GLY A 68 -33.31 -0.26 5.73
CA GLY A 68 -34.64 -0.49 5.13
C GLY A 68 -35.57 -1.58 5.75
N LEU A 69 -36.85 -1.50 5.37
CA LEU A 69 -38.02 -2.31 5.82
C LEU A 69 -38.08 -3.73 5.20
N GLY A 70 -36.93 -4.38 4.97
CA GLY A 70 -36.86 -5.76 4.48
C GLY A 70 -36.63 -6.76 5.62
N PRO A 71 -36.94 -8.07 5.42
CA PRO A 71 -36.61 -9.11 6.38
C PRO A 71 -35.08 -9.22 6.54
N ARG A 72 -34.61 -8.90 7.73
CA ARG A 72 -33.20 -8.78 8.09
C ARG A 72 -32.67 -10.17 8.49
N THR A 73 -31.83 -10.81 7.68
CA THR A 73 -31.23 -12.11 8.05
C THR A 73 -29.97 -11.94 8.89
N PHE A 74 -29.81 -12.77 9.91
CA PHE A 74 -28.66 -12.75 10.82
C PHE A 74 -27.36 -13.20 10.13
N LYS A 75 -26.23 -12.60 10.53
CA LYS A 75 -24.92 -13.25 10.40
C LYS A 75 -24.86 -14.44 11.37
N ARG A 76 -24.56 -15.64 10.88
CA ARG A 76 -24.58 -16.90 11.67
C ARG A 76 -23.20 -17.31 12.24
N ARG A 77 -22.21 -16.42 12.20
CA ARG A 77 -20.83 -16.60 12.69
C ARG A 77 -20.35 -15.29 13.35
N PRO A 78 -19.39 -15.34 14.29
CA PRO A 78 -19.13 -14.25 15.23
C PRO A 78 -18.68 -12.98 14.51
N ASP A 79 -19.29 -11.86 14.91
CA ASP A 79 -18.83 -10.49 14.67
C ASP A 79 -18.67 -9.85 16.06
N ASP A 80 -17.45 -9.62 16.53
CA ASP A 80 -17.19 -9.05 17.88
C ASP A 80 -16.84 -7.56 17.81
N LYS A 81 -17.77 -6.78 17.24
CA LYS A 81 -17.63 -5.38 16.81
C LYS A 81 -17.04 -5.32 15.41
N SER A 82 -17.74 -4.61 14.55
CA SER A 82 -17.30 -4.34 13.20
C SER A 82 -15.83 -3.96 13.20
N GLY A 83 -15.04 -4.67 12.39
CA GLY A 83 -13.63 -4.36 12.23
C GLY A 83 -13.44 -2.87 12.01
N ASP A 84 -12.34 -2.37 12.55
CA ASP A 84 -11.92 -1.01 12.33
C ASP A 84 -11.91 -0.68 10.82
N ARG A 85 -12.81 0.20 10.44
CA ARG A 85 -13.00 0.68 9.06
C ARG A 85 -12.34 2.04 8.83
N SER A 86 -11.69 2.61 9.85
CA SER A 86 -11.00 3.89 9.75
C SER A 86 -9.58 3.77 9.17
N VAL A 87 -9.16 2.56 8.74
CA VAL A 87 -7.87 2.32 8.06
C VAL A 87 -7.64 3.28 6.87
N TRP A 88 -8.69 3.71 6.19
CA TRP A 88 -8.62 4.65 5.06
C TRP A 88 -8.80 6.13 5.43
N THR A 89 -9.35 6.45 6.60
CA THR A 89 -9.59 7.84 7.04
C THR A 89 -8.61 8.33 8.09
N ASP A 90 -7.87 7.41 8.74
CA ASP A 90 -6.91 7.75 9.78
C ASP A 90 -5.74 8.57 9.21
N THR A 91 -5.44 9.67 9.89
CA THR A 91 -4.21 10.41 9.62
C THR A 91 -2.98 9.61 10.11
N PRO A 92 -1.76 9.90 9.63
CA PRO A 92 -0.56 9.21 10.11
C PRO A 92 -0.39 9.25 11.63
N ALA A 93 -0.77 10.36 12.27
CA ALA A 93 -0.74 10.52 13.72
C ALA A 93 -1.79 9.65 14.44
N ASP A 94 -2.99 9.52 13.85
CA ASP A 94 -4.05 8.68 14.42
C ASP A 94 -3.71 7.20 14.31
N ARG A 95 -3.07 6.81 13.19
CA ARG A 95 -2.58 5.45 12.98
C ARG A 95 -1.54 5.03 14.01
N GLU A 96 -0.63 5.93 14.38
CA GLU A 96 0.38 5.68 15.41
C GLU A 96 -0.25 5.53 16.80
N LYS A 97 -1.14 6.46 17.19
CA LYS A 97 -1.88 6.38 18.45
C LYS A 97 -2.66 5.08 18.58
N LYS A 98 -3.36 4.69 17.52
CA LYS A 98 -4.14 3.45 17.47
C LYS A 98 -3.26 2.20 17.52
N ALA A 99 -2.11 2.21 16.87
CA ALA A 99 -1.16 1.11 16.95
C ALA A 99 -0.66 0.92 18.39
N ASN A 100 -0.39 2.01 19.11
CA ASN A 100 0.00 1.97 20.52
C ASN A 100 -1.13 1.43 21.41
N GLU A 101 -2.36 1.91 21.22
CA GLU A 101 -3.54 1.42 21.95
C GLU A 101 -3.80 -0.07 21.70
N GLN A 102 -3.68 -0.54 20.45
CA GLN A 102 -3.79 -1.97 20.13
C GLN A 102 -2.68 -2.81 20.77
N GLN A 103 -1.45 -2.29 20.84
CA GLN A 103 -0.36 -2.98 21.53
C GLN A 103 -0.62 -3.06 23.03
N GLU A 104 -1.17 -2.02 23.65
CA GLU A 104 -1.54 -2.02 25.07
C GLU A 104 -2.72 -2.96 25.36
N ALA A 105 -3.76 -2.95 24.52
CA ALA A 105 -4.90 -3.86 24.62
C ALA A 105 -4.51 -5.34 24.38
N ARG A 106 -3.53 -5.60 23.50
CA ARG A 106 -3.01 -6.96 23.29
C ARG A 106 -2.19 -7.45 24.49
N LYS A 107 -1.42 -6.58 25.14
CA LYS A 107 -0.66 -6.91 26.35
C LYS A 107 -1.57 -7.30 27.51
N SER A 108 -2.75 -6.69 27.64
CA SER A 108 -3.73 -7.06 28.66
C SER A 108 -4.47 -8.36 28.33
N ILE A 109 -4.82 -8.62 27.06
CA ILE A 109 -5.51 -9.86 26.65
C ILE A 109 -4.59 -11.08 26.63
N SER A 110 -3.29 -10.91 26.36
CA SER A 110 -2.34 -12.04 26.29
C SER A 110 -2.10 -12.75 27.62
N LYS A 111 -2.52 -12.16 28.75
CA LYS A 111 -2.33 -12.75 30.08
C LYS A 111 -3.42 -13.76 30.47
N ASP A 112 -4.60 -13.67 29.86
CA ASP A 112 -5.76 -14.52 30.20
C ASP A 112 -6.11 -15.55 29.10
N ASN A 113 -5.58 -15.41 27.88
CA ASN A 113 -5.88 -16.29 26.74
C ASN A 113 -4.82 -17.39 26.48
N ALA A 114 -3.80 -17.50 27.32
CA ALA A 114 -2.72 -18.48 27.13
C ALA A 114 -3.10 -19.93 27.54
N GLU A 115 -4.20 -20.11 28.26
CA GLU A 115 -4.73 -21.43 28.62
C GLU A 115 -6.21 -21.53 28.24
N THR A 116 -6.51 -21.54 26.94
CA THR A 116 -7.64 -22.38 26.53
C THR A 116 -7.22 -23.81 26.88
N PHE A 117 -7.66 -24.33 28.03
CA PHE A 117 -7.31 -25.67 28.51
C PHE A 117 -7.74 -26.70 27.44
N LEU A 118 -6.85 -26.99 26.49
CA LEU A 118 -7.01 -28.11 25.58
C LEU A 118 -7.17 -29.33 26.47
N SER A 119 -8.32 -30.00 26.35
CA SER A 119 -8.59 -31.22 27.08
C SER A 119 -7.41 -32.17 26.87
N GLU A 120 -7.03 -32.96 27.88
CA GLU A 120 -5.98 -33.98 27.71
C GLU A 120 -6.24 -34.88 26.50
N ARG A 121 -7.53 -35.09 26.18
CA ARG A 121 -7.99 -35.76 24.96
C ARG A 121 -7.52 -35.08 23.68
N ASP A 122 -7.62 -33.76 23.59
CA ASP A 122 -7.24 -32.98 22.41
C ASP A 122 -5.72 -32.99 22.21
N LYS A 123 -4.96 -32.92 23.31
CA LYS A 123 -3.49 -33.06 23.27
C LYS A 123 -3.09 -34.43 22.70
N ARG A 124 -3.71 -35.51 23.20
CA ARG A 124 -3.48 -36.87 22.70
C ARG A 124 -3.86 -37.01 21.23
N LEU A 125 -4.98 -36.41 20.81
CA LEU A 125 -5.40 -36.43 19.41
C LEU A 125 -4.42 -35.66 18.52
N ALA A 126 -3.94 -34.50 18.97
CA ALA A 126 -2.95 -33.71 18.23
C ALA A 126 -1.63 -34.46 18.03
N GLU A 127 -1.16 -35.19 19.05
CA GLU A 127 0.05 -36.01 18.98
C GLU A 127 -0.10 -37.24 18.05
N GLN A 128 -1.27 -37.88 18.07
CA GLN A 128 -1.59 -38.95 17.12
C GLN A 128 -1.64 -38.44 15.68
N LEU A 129 -2.22 -37.26 15.46
CA LEU A 129 -2.26 -36.63 14.14
C LEU A 129 -0.88 -36.16 13.67
N SER A 130 -0.04 -35.61 14.57
CA SER A 130 1.32 -35.20 14.21
C SER A 130 2.18 -36.39 13.83
N SER A 131 2.19 -37.46 14.63
CA SER A 131 2.94 -38.69 14.34
C SER A 131 2.50 -39.37 13.03
N TYR A 132 1.20 -39.38 12.73
CA TYR A 132 0.69 -39.86 11.44
C TYR A 132 1.13 -38.95 10.28
N ASN A 133 1.01 -37.63 10.44
CA ASN A 133 1.39 -36.68 9.41
C ASN A 133 2.90 -36.74 9.09
N GLU A 134 3.76 -36.94 10.09
CA GLU A 134 5.21 -37.02 9.89
C GLU A 134 5.65 -38.27 9.12
N SER A 135 4.93 -39.39 9.27
CA SER A 135 5.31 -40.68 8.66
C SER A 135 4.60 -40.96 7.33
N GLN A 136 3.33 -40.59 7.20
CA GLN A 136 2.48 -40.97 6.05
C GLN A 136 2.18 -39.80 5.12
N ARG A 137 2.30 -38.55 5.59
CA ARG A 137 1.97 -37.38 4.79
C ARG A 137 3.23 -36.76 4.20
N SER A 138 3.17 -36.43 2.91
CA SER A 138 4.18 -35.56 2.32
C SER A 138 4.11 -34.15 2.92
N GLU A 139 5.21 -33.40 2.78
CA GLU A 139 5.30 -32.04 3.28
C GLU A 139 4.11 -31.18 2.83
N SER A 140 3.55 -30.39 3.74
CA SER A 140 2.47 -29.46 3.41
C SER A 140 2.95 -28.46 2.36
N LEU A 141 2.07 -28.07 1.43
CA LEU A 141 2.37 -27.03 0.44
C LEU A 141 2.91 -25.75 1.09
N MET A 142 2.39 -25.40 2.27
CA MET A 142 2.87 -24.27 3.06
C MET A 142 4.30 -24.47 3.55
N ASP A 143 4.64 -25.67 3.99
CA ASP A 143 5.98 -25.99 4.48
C ASP A 143 6.99 -26.08 3.33
N ILE A 144 6.58 -26.64 2.19
CA ILE A 144 7.36 -26.60 0.94
C ILE A 144 7.65 -25.15 0.55
N HIS A 145 6.65 -24.27 0.61
CA HIS A 145 6.83 -22.85 0.30
C HIS A 145 7.79 -22.16 1.28
N ARG A 146 7.63 -22.41 2.59
CA ARG A 146 8.53 -21.88 3.63
C ARG A 146 9.96 -22.38 3.43
N LYS A 147 10.16 -23.66 3.14
CA LYS A 147 11.48 -24.25 2.83
C LYS A 147 12.10 -23.60 1.60
N LYS A 148 11.31 -23.37 0.54
CA LYS A 148 11.76 -22.69 -0.69
C LYS A 148 12.19 -21.24 -0.44
N LEU A 149 11.49 -20.50 0.43
CA LEU A 149 11.91 -19.15 0.81
C LEU A 149 13.19 -19.17 1.66
N LYS A 150 13.29 -20.11 2.60
CA LYS A 150 14.49 -20.28 3.43
C LYS A 150 15.72 -20.69 2.60
N SER A 151 15.57 -21.59 1.64
CA SER A 151 16.70 -22.02 0.78
C SER A 151 17.18 -20.90 -0.14
N LYS A 152 16.27 -20.13 -0.73
CA LYS A 152 16.61 -18.93 -1.52
C LYS A 152 17.42 -17.93 -0.70
N THR A 153 16.93 -17.59 0.49
CA THR A 153 17.61 -16.63 1.37
C THR A 153 18.92 -17.18 1.93
N ALA A 154 19.01 -18.48 2.25
CA ALA A 154 20.26 -19.09 2.71
C ALA A 154 21.33 -19.13 1.60
N GLY A 155 20.94 -19.35 0.34
CA GLY A 155 21.86 -19.28 -0.80
C GLY A 155 22.42 -17.87 -1.04
N GLU A 156 21.63 -16.83 -0.77
CA GLU A 156 22.03 -15.43 -0.91
C GLU A 156 22.86 -14.92 0.28
N LYS A 157 22.53 -15.34 1.52
CA LYS A 157 23.22 -14.92 2.75
C LYS A 157 24.68 -15.35 2.86
N ASN A 158 25.10 -16.39 2.11
CA ASN A 158 26.50 -16.83 2.09
C ASN A 158 27.39 -15.97 1.19
N LYS A 159 26.81 -15.02 0.44
CA LYS A 159 27.56 -14.04 -0.35
C LYS A 159 27.58 -12.72 0.42
N PRO A 160 28.72 -12.00 0.48
CA PRO A 160 28.73 -10.65 1.02
C PRO A 160 27.73 -9.80 0.23
N GLN A 161 26.76 -9.23 0.93
CA GLN A 161 25.70 -8.44 0.31
C GLN A 161 26.22 -7.03 0.00
N GLU A 162 26.96 -6.93 -1.09
CA GLU A 162 27.42 -5.65 -1.63
C GLU A 162 26.24 -4.87 -2.22
N ARG A 163 26.32 -3.54 -2.15
CA ARG A 163 25.31 -2.65 -2.74
C ARG A 163 25.35 -2.77 -4.26
N ARG A 164 24.43 -3.56 -4.79
CA ARG A 164 24.20 -3.71 -6.22
C ARG A 164 23.34 -2.53 -6.74
N PRO A 165 23.62 -1.99 -7.94
CA PRO A 165 22.73 -1.03 -8.59
C PRO A 165 21.37 -1.68 -8.91
N PHE A 166 20.33 -0.84 -9.01
CA PHE A 166 18.98 -1.27 -9.38
C PHE A 166 18.99 -1.93 -10.76
N ASP A 167 18.47 -3.15 -10.85
CA ASP A 167 18.27 -3.88 -12.09
C ASP A 167 16.77 -4.04 -12.32
N ARG A 168 16.25 -3.40 -13.37
CA ARG A 168 14.83 -3.47 -13.70
C ARG A 168 14.34 -4.92 -13.82
N ASP A 169 15.10 -5.82 -14.43
CA ASP A 169 14.59 -7.17 -14.68
C ASP A 169 14.55 -8.03 -13.41
N GLN A 170 15.40 -7.74 -12.42
CA GLN A 170 15.49 -8.49 -11.16
C GLN A 170 14.70 -7.83 -10.03
N ASP A 171 14.68 -6.50 -9.99
CA ASP A 171 14.07 -5.71 -8.92
C ASP A 171 12.64 -5.30 -9.26
N LEU A 172 12.30 -5.19 -10.55
CA LEU A 172 10.94 -4.92 -11.00
C LEU A 172 10.25 -6.25 -11.35
N GLN A 173 9.34 -6.69 -10.48
CA GLN A 173 8.50 -7.87 -10.71
C GLN A 173 7.37 -7.61 -11.72
N VAL A 174 7.65 -6.88 -12.80
CA VAL A 174 6.65 -6.52 -13.83
C VAL A 174 6.78 -7.49 -15.00
N HIS A 175 5.77 -8.33 -15.17
CA HIS A 175 5.57 -9.21 -16.33
C HIS A 175 6.81 -10.00 -16.75
N GLN A 176 7.24 -10.93 -15.88
CA GLN A 176 8.33 -11.88 -16.14
C GLN A 176 7.96 -12.77 -17.34
N PHE A 177 8.26 -12.32 -18.56
CA PHE A 177 8.39 -13.23 -19.67
C PHE A 177 9.63 -14.05 -19.41
N ASP A 178 9.45 -15.30 -18.95
CA ASP A 178 10.55 -16.26 -18.83
C ASP A 178 11.42 -16.20 -20.09
N GLU A 179 12.75 -16.25 -19.96
CA GLU A 179 13.64 -16.21 -21.13
C GLU A 179 13.27 -17.30 -22.17
N ALA A 180 12.76 -18.43 -21.70
CA ALA A 180 12.23 -19.50 -22.53
C ALA A 180 11.01 -19.04 -23.35
N ARG A 181 10.05 -18.32 -22.74
CA ARG A 181 8.89 -17.74 -23.45
C ARG A 181 9.33 -16.68 -24.44
N LYS A 182 10.30 -15.83 -24.08
CA LYS A 182 10.88 -14.82 -24.99
C LYS A 182 11.53 -15.48 -26.21
N LYS A 183 12.36 -16.51 -26.00
CA LYS A 183 12.97 -17.30 -27.08
C LYS A 183 11.92 -18.01 -27.95
N ALA A 184 10.86 -18.55 -27.34
CA ALA A 184 9.77 -19.19 -28.06
C ALA A 184 9.03 -18.19 -28.97
N ILE A 185 8.71 -16.99 -28.47
CA ILE A 185 8.07 -15.93 -29.27
C ILE A 185 8.99 -15.49 -30.42
N ILE A 186 10.29 -15.31 -30.18
CA ILE A 186 11.27 -14.95 -31.22
C ILE A 186 11.41 -16.06 -32.27
N LYS A 187 11.34 -17.33 -31.88
CA LYS A 187 11.35 -18.45 -32.83
C LYS A 187 10.06 -18.47 -33.65
N GLN A 188 8.90 -18.33 -33.00
CA GLN A 188 7.61 -18.28 -33.68
C GLN A 188 7.53 -17.12 -34.68
N SER A 189 8.11 -15.96 -34.38
CA SER A 189 8.10 -14.81 -35.28
C SER A 189 8.95 -15.01 -36.53
N ARG A 190 10.07 -15.74 -36.43
CA ARG A 190 10.90 -16.11 -37.60
C ARG A 190 10.13 -16.95 -38.61
N ASP A 191 9.29 -17.86 -38.12
CA ASP A 191 8.49 -18.75 -38.97
C ASP A 191 7.32 -18.04 -39.67
N LEU A 192 6.95 -16.81 -39.26
CA LEU A 192 5.89 -16.04 -39.92
C LEU A 192 6.25 -15.66 -41.36
N ASN A 193 7.52 -15.42 -41.65
CA ASN A 193 7.98 -15.05 -43.00
C ASN A 193 7.77 -16.18 -44.01
N THR A 194 7.84 -17.44 -43.57
CA THR A 194 7.61 -18.63 -44.41
C THR A 194 6.15 -19.06 -44.42
N ARG A 195 5.40 -18.88 -43.32
CA ARG A 195 3.98 -19.25 -43.24
C ARG A 195 3.08 -18.46 -44.17
N PHE A 196 3.41 -17.21 -44.47
CA PHE A 196 2.71 -16.38 -45.44
C PHE A 196 3.46 -16.26 -46.77
N SER A 197 4.56 -16.99 -46.94
CA SER A 197 5.19 -17.10 -48.25
C SER A 197 4.27 -17.91 -49.17
N HIS A 198 4.14 -17.49 -50.42
CA HIS A 198 3.24 -18.10 -51.40
C HIS A 198 3.80 -19.47 -51.81
N GLY A 199 3.46 -20.51 -51.04
CA GLY A 199 3.70 -21.90 -51.43
C GLY A 199 2.60 -22.37 -52.38
N LYS A 200 3.00 -22.99 -53.51
CA LYS A 200 2.11 -23.73 -54.41
C LYS A 200 1.37 -24.82 -53.63
N CYS A 201 0.19 -24.55 -53.09
CA CYS A 201 -0.67 -25.58 -52.53
C CYS A 201 -1.30 -26.35 -53.69
N ASN A 202 -0.71 -27.50 -54.05
CA ASN A 202 -1.44 -28.52 -54.79
C ASN A 202 -2.47 -29.14 -53.84
N THR A 203 -3.70 -28.64 -53.89
CA THR A 203 -4.87 -29.34 -53.36
C THR A 203 -5.15 -30.53 -54.28
N PHE A 204 -4.87 -31.75 -53.81
CA PHE A 204 -5.35 -32.96 -54.47
C PHE A 204 -6.73 -33.34 -53.92
N LEU A 205 -7.55 -33.80 -54.86
CA LEU A 205 -8.94 -34.25 -54.77
C LEU A 205 -9.08 -35.57 -54.00
#